data_AF-Q91UP4-F1
#
_entry.id   AF-Q91UP4-F1
#
_cell.length_a   1.000
_cell.length_b   1.000
_cell.length_c   1.000
_cell.angle_alpha   90.00
_cell.angle_beta   90.00
_cell.angle_gamma   90.00
#
_symmetry.space_group_name_H-M   'P 1'
#
loop_
_entity.id
_entity.type
_entity.pdbx_description
1 polymer ?
#
loop_
_entity_poly.entity_id
_entity_poly.type
_entity_poly.pdbx_seq_one_letter_code
_entity_poly.pdbx_strand_id
1 'polypeptide(L)' 'MSEREINTVKSLTRNQIHNPRFRGLLLQYAAELAPHCVAEALKKLLEKS' A
#
# COMPACT_ATOMS: atom_id res chain seq x y z
N MET A 1 0.64 -12.23 -0.79
CA MET A 1 0.10 -11.42 -1.92
C MET A 1 0.34 -12.11 -3.27
N SER A 2 -0.67 -12.11 -4.13
CA SER A 2 -0.61 -12.59 -5.52
C SER A 2 0.02 -11.56 -6.46
N GLU A 3 0.57 -11.99 -7.60
CA GLU A 3 1.23 -11.11 -8.57
C GLU A 3 0.33 -9.98 -9.09
N ARG A 4 -0.97 -10.27 -9.28
CA ARG A 4 -1.99 -9.27 -9.65
C ARG A 4 -2.17 -8.18 -8.59
N GLU A 5 -2.11 -8.55 -7.31
CA GLU A 5 -2.28 -7.62 -6.19
C GLU A 5 -1.06 -6.70 -6.07
N ILE A 6 0.14 -7.26 -6.27
CA ILE A 6 1.40 -6.49 -6.31
C ILE A 6 1.38 -5.48 -7.46
N ASN A 7 1.01 -5.93 -8.66
CA ASN A 7 0.91 -5.05 -9.82
C ASN A 7 -0.17 -3.96 -9.64
N THR A 8 -1.27 -4.29 -8.97
CA THR A 8 -2.30 -3.31 -8.61
C THR A 8 -1.72 -2.24 -7.70
N VAL A 9 -1.08 -2.62 -6.58
CA VAL A 9 -0.46 -1.69 -5.63
C VAL A 9 0.59 -0.81 -6.30
N LYS A 10 1.47 -1.39 -7.13
CA LYS A 10 2.50 -0.65 -7.88
C LYS A 10 1.93 0.32 -8.91
N SER A 11 0.72 0.08 -9.41
CA SER A 11 0.05 0.91 -10.41
C SER A 11 -0.84 2.00 -9.79
N LEU A 12 -1.02 2.00 -8.46
CA LEU A 12 -1.84 3.01 -7.79
C LEU A 12 -1.19 4.39 -7.90
N THR A 13 -1.99 5.37 -8.30
CA THR A 13 -1.57 6.77 -8.25
C THR A 13 -1.76 7.32 -6.83
N ARG A 14 -1.09 8.44 -6.53
CA ARG A 14 -1.15 9.09 -5.21
C ARG A 14 -2.57 9.29 -4.69
N ASN A 15 -3.51 9.71 -5.55
CA ASN A 15 -4.91 9.91 -5.16
C ASN A 15 -5.63 8.58 -4.83
N GLN A 16 -5.24 7.48 -5.49
CA GLN A 16 -5.83 6.17 -5.22
C GLN A 16 -5.28 5.52 -3.95
N ILE A 17 -4.05 5.85 -3.55
CA ILE A 17 -3.46 5.36 -2.29
C ILE A 17 -4.29 5.80 -1.07
N HIS A 18 -4.92 6.97 -1.14
CA HIS A 18 -5.83 7.46 -0.10
C HIS A 18 -7.21 6.78 -0.11
N ASN A 19 -7.53 5.99 -1.15
CA ASN A 19 -8.83 5.35 -1.23
C ASN A 19 -8.90 4.17 -0.24
N PRO A 20 -9.88 4.12 0.67
CA PRO A 20 -10.01 3.08 1.68
C PRO A 20 -10.15 1.67 1.07
N ARG A 21 -10.62 1.56 -0.18
CA ARG A 21 -10.70 0.30 -0.92
C ARG A 21 -9.35 -0.40 -1.07
N PHE A 22 -8.26 0.36 -1.20
CA PHE A 22 -6.91 -0.20 -1.38
C PHE A 22 -6.11 -0.28 -0.07
N ARG A 23 -6.64 0.23 1.04
CA ARG A 23 -5.95 0.28 2.33
C ARG A 23 -5.49 -1.10 2.81
N GLY A 24 -6.35 -2.12 2.69
CA GLY A 24 -6.02 -3.49 3.06
C GLY A 24 -4.86 -4.04 2.22
N LEU A 25 -4.92 -3.88 0.91
CA LEU A 25 -3.88 -4.29 -0.03
C LEU A 25 -2.54 -3.57 0.22
N LEU A 26 -2.59 -2.27 0.51
CA LEU A 26 -1.42 -1.45 0.80
C LEU A 26 -0.76 -1.85 2.13
N LEU A 27 -1.56 -2.11 3.18
CA LEU A 27 -1.04 -2.60 4.46
C LEU A 27 -0.42 -3.99 4.31
N GLN A 28 -1.05 -4.87 3.55
CA GLN A 28 -0.50 -6.21 3.31
C GLN A 28 0.78 -6.15 2.48
N TYR A 29 0.85 -5.28 1.47
CA TYR A 29 2.08 -4.99 0.73
C TYR A 29 3.19 -4.45 1.65
N ALA A 30 2.85 -3.52 2.54
CA ALA A 30 3.79 -2.98 3.53
C ALA A 30 4.34 -4.05 4.49
N ALA A 31 3.51 -5.01 4.88
CA ALA A 31 3.91 -6.08 5.80
C ALA A 31 4.71 -7.21 5.14
N GLU A 32 4.36 -7.59 3.91
CA GLU A 32 4.89 -8.80 3.26
C GLU A 32 6.03 -8.52 2.27
N LEU A 33 6.09 -7.34 1.65
CA LEU A 33 6.92 -7.10 0.45
C LEU A 33 7.71 -5.79 0.46
N ALA A 34 7.19 -4.74 1.10
CA ALA A 34 7.83 -3.44 1.07
C ALA A 34 9.10 -3.41 1.95
N PRO A 35 10.14 -2.67 1.54
CA PRO A 35 11.25 -2.35 2.42
C PRO A 35 10.78 -1.62 3.68
N HIS A 36 11.46 -1.79 4.81
CA HIS A 36 11.08 -1.22 6.11
C HIS A 36 10.76 0.28 6.05
N CYS A 37 11.58 1.06 5.32
CA CYS A 37 11.38 2.50 5.14
C CYS A 37 10.09 2.83 4.38
N VAL A 38 9.72 2.03 3.39
CA VAL A 38 8.51 2.20 2.59
C VAL A 38 7.28 1.76 3.39
N ALA A 39 7.38 0.65 4.12
CA ALA A 39 6.31 0.15 4.96
C ALA A 39 5.87 1.19 6.01
N GLU A 40 6.84 1.77 6.73
CA GLU A 40 6.60 2.81 7.74
C GLU A 40 5.98 4.09 7.14
N ALA A 41 6.51 4.56 6.01
CA ALA A 41 5.98 5.74 5.33
C ALA A 41 4.55 5.50 4.83
N LEU A 42 4.28 4.33 4.25
CA LEU A 42 2.96 3.95 3.76
C LEU A 42 1.96 3.84 4.92
N LYS A 43 2.35 3.22 6.03
CA LYS A 43 1.50 3.06 7.22
C LYS A 43 1.11 4.42 7.81
N LYS A 44 2.09 5.33 7.99
CA LYS A 44 1.84 6.71 8.44
C LYS A 44 0.93 7.49 7.49
N LEU A 45 1.05 7.24 6.18
CA LEU A 45 0.22 7.89 5.17
C LEU A 45 -1.23 7.38 5.21
N LEU A 46 -1.43 6.09 5.45
CA LEU A 46 -2.74 5.45 5.59
C LEU A 46 -3.43 5.73 6.93
N GLU A 47 -2.69 6.05 7.99
CA GLU A 47 -3.27 6.44 9.29
C GLU A 47 -3.75 7.90 9.30
N LYS A 48 -3.20 8.75 8.43
CA LYS A 48 -3.55 10.17 8.31
C LYS A 48 -4.70 10.47 7.32
N SER A 49 -5.20 9.46 6.61
CA SER A 49 -6.20 9.61 5.53
C SER A 49 -7.59 9.22 5.96
#